data_AF-A0A834R563-F1
#
_entry.id   AF-A0A834R563-F1
#
_cell.length_a   1.000
_cell.length_b   1.000
_cell.length_c   1.000
_cell.angle_alpha   90.00
_cell.angle_beta   90.00
_cell.angle_gamma   90.00
#
_symmetry.space_group_name_H-M   'P 1'
#
loop_
_entity.id
_entity.type
_entity.pdbx_description
1 polymer ?
#
loop_
_entity_poly.entity_id
_entity_poly.type
_entity_poly.pdbx_seq_one_letter_code
_entity_poly.pdbx_strand_id
1 'polypeptide(L)'
;MNTKFSRIKSHIEEITYKILTKELKNHKKFQRFQKEAQQILAFLDEKENEKIEVYDFHNDITSLNSWSCRSYLSYQIVLKQIDLKLDPTQTNQLIALFLPKPLNKRQSIHCSFLISTALSLEAYLLLDCLSVYVLDCDLINILPQPLPSDLARKAPKFCSALISRGHFNIHQSGKENLSSWLQILSKSAEEKSIVLNHAIRYLFNERPEDYDLEYNILNIIHQKKCQLLNNHFLVDMASSVCKNSQLSERFILILIVASNHETCSLTNQLQNILKDKFSSLRADDKLNR
;
A
#
# COMPACT_ATOMS: atom_id res chain seq x y z
N MET A 1 -8.15 28.31 8.18
CA MET A 1 -6.94 27.80 7.50
C MET A 1 -5.97 27.30 8.57
N ASN A 2 -5.61 26.01 8.51
CA ASN A 2 -5.00 25.26 9.62
C ASN A 2 -3.52 25.62 9.84
N THR A 3 -3.19 26.24 10.97
CA THR A 3 -1.82 26.56 11.46
C THR A 3 -0.93 25.32 11.62
N LYS A 4 -1.50 24.12 11.60
CA LYS A 4 -0.80 22.83 11.55
C LYS A 4 -0.12 22.58 10.19
N PHE A 5 -0.73 23.04 9.09
CA PHE A 5 -0.16 22.93 7.73
C PHE A 5 1.04 23.84 7.52
N SER A 6 1.05 25.06 8.07
CA SER A 6 2.23 25.94 7.93
C SER A 6 3.42 25.40 8.72
N ARG A 7 3.18 24.72 9.84
CA ARG A 7 4.24 24.08 10.64
C ARG A 7 4.78 22.82 9.97
N ILE A 8 3.93 21.97 9.39
CA ILE A 8 4.40 20.77 8.65
C ILE A 8 5.12 21.17 7.37
N LYS A 9 4.59 22.15 6.62
CA LYS A 9 5.26 22.73 5.44
C LYS A 9 6.61 23.34 5.83
N SER A 10 6.65 24.17 6.88
CA SER A 10 7.89 24.75 7.40
C SER A 10 8.86 23.69 7.91
N HIS A 11 8.37 22.59 8.51
CA HIS A 11 9.23 21.52 9.01
C HIS A 11 9.74 20.60 7.91
N ILE A 12 8.96 20.35 6.85
CA ILE A 12 9.41 19.65 5.64
C ILE A 12 10.38 20.55 4.87
N GLU A 13 10.11 21.85 4.76
CA GLU A 13 11.05 22.83 4.20
C GLU A 13 12.33 22.91 5.03
N GLU A 14 12.24 22.87 6.36
CA GLU A 14 13.38 22.89 7.28
C GLU A 14 14.16 21.57 7.26
N ILE A 15 13.49 20.43 7.18
CA ILE A 15 14.12 19.11 7.04
C ILE A 15 14.77 19.00 5.66
N THR A 16 14.08 19.41 4.59
CA THR A 16 14.62 19.50 3.24
C THR A 16 15.82 20.44 3.24
N TYR A 17 15.71 21.62 3.86
CA TYR A 17 16.80 22.57 4.01
C TYR A 17 17.95 22.03 4.87
N LYS A 18 17.69 21.26 5.93
CA LYS A 18 18.68 20.61 6.82
C LYS A 18 19.41 19.46 6.12
N ILE A 19 18.70 18.69 5.31
CA ILE A 19 19.24 17.62 4.45
C ILE A 19 20.09 18.24 3.34
N LEU A 20 19.57 19.29 2.71
CA LEU A 20 20.28 20.10 1.72
C LEU A 20 21.52 20.75 2.34
N THR A 21 21.46 21.30 3.55
CA THR A 21 22.60 21.91 4.26
C THR A 21 23.65 20.91 4.73
N LYS A 22 23.26 19.65 4.99
CA LYS A 22 24.20 18.58 5.30
C LYS A 22 24.92 18.04 4.06
N GLU A 23 24.26 18.00 2.89
CA GLU A 23 24.89 17.69 1.59
C GLU A 23 25.56 18.91 0.90
N LEU A 24 25.28 20.15 1.35
CA LEU A 24 25.85 21.41 0.87
C LEU A 24 27.36 21.56 1.07
N LYS A 25 28.05 20.62 1.73
CA LYS A 25 29.52 20.55 1.67
C LYS A 25 30.03 20.30 0.24
N ASN A 26 29.17 19.93 -0.71
CA ASN A 26 29.51 19.75 -2.12
C ASN A 26 28.70 20.68 -3.05
N HIS A 27 28.91 21.99 -2.88
CA HIS A 27 28.21 23.12 -3.51
C HIS A 27 27.99 23.01 -5.05
N LYS A 28 28.92 22.37 -5.79
CA LYS A 28 28.83 22.22 -7.27
C LYS A 28 27.80 21.19 -7.73
N LYS A 29 27.62 20.09 -6.99
CA LYS A 29 26.60 19.07 -7.33
C LYS A 29 25.19 19.60 -7.10
N PHE A 30 25.00 20.38 -6.04
CA PHE A 30 23.71 20.97 -5.70
C PHE A 30 23.27 22.04 -6.70
N GLN A 31 24.16 22.92 -7.15
CA GLN A 31 23.86 23.92 -8.19
C GLN A 31 23.52 23.27 -9.54
N ARG A 32 24.22 22.18 -9.90
CA ARG A 32 23.90 21.41 -11.11
C ARG A 32 22.51 20.77 -11.01
N PHE A 33 22.18 20.18 -9.87
CA PHE A 33 20.87 19.59 -9.62
C PHE A 33 19.72 20.61 -9.59
N GLN A 34 19.92 21.79 -8.97
CA GLN A 34 18.94 22.88 -9.03
C GLN A 34 18.69 23.33 -10.47
N LYS A 35 19.74 23.42 -11.29
CA LYS A 35 19.64 23.77 -12.71
C LYS A 35 18.90 22.68 -13.50
N GLU A 36 19.20 21.40 -13.26
CA GLU A 36 18.55 20.26 -13.91
C GLU A 36 17.07 20.16 -13.52
N ALA A 37 16.72 20.41 -12.26
CA ALA A 37 15.33 20.39 -11.83
C ALA A 37 14.54 21.64 -12.27
N GLN A 38 15.18 22.81 -12.36
CA GLN A 38 14.60 23.99 -12.99
C GLN A 38 14.38 23.78 -14.49
N GLN A 39 15.25 23.03 -15.18
CA GLN A 39 15.05 22.63 -16.58
C GLN A 39 13.89 21.66 -16.75
N ILE A 40 13.70 20.70 -15.81
CA ILE A 40 12.52 19.83 -15.78
C ILE A 40 11.24 20.64 -15.56
N LEU A 41 11.26 21.58 -14.60
CA LEU A 41 10.11 22.43 -14.30
C LEU A 41 9.76 23.36 -15.48
N ALA A 42 10.77 23.95 -16.12
CA ALA A 42 10.60 24.78 -17.32
C ALA A 42 10.09 23.98 -18.52
N PHE A 43 10.57 22.75 -18.74
CA PHE A 43 10.06 21.84 -19.77
C PHE A 43 8.59 21.49 -19.54
N LEU A 44 8.18 21.28 -18.29
CA LEU A 44 6.78 21.00 -17.94
C LEU A 44 5.88 22.24 -18.10
N ASP A 45 6.39 23.43 -17.82
CA ASP A 45 5.68 24.71 -18.03
C ASP A 45 5.54 25.05 -19.53
N GLU A 46 6.55 24.76 -20.36
CA GLU A 46 6.48 24.95 -21.82
C GLU A 46 5.54 23.95 -22.53
N LYS A 47 5.32 22.77 -21.93
CA LYS A 47 4.51 21.68 -22.50
C LYS A 47 3.05 21.66 -22.02
N GLU A 48 2.61 22.66 -21.26
CA GLU A 48 1.21 22.86 -20.85
C GLU A 48 0.27 23.10 -22.07
N ASN A 49 0.83 23.44 -23.24
CA ASN A 49 0.08 23.82 -24.44
C ASN A 49 0.21 22.88 -25.67
N GLU A 50 0.99 21.79 -25.62
CA GLU A 50 1.15 20.88 -26.77
C GLU A 50 1.15 19.39 -26.37
N LYS A 51 0.56 18.55 -27.23
CA LYS A 51 0.54 17.08 -27.08
C LYS A 51 1.95 16.55 -26.79
N ILE A 52 2.05 15.76 -25.72
CA ILE A 52 3.29 15.22 -25.18
C ILE A 52 4.00 14.32 -26.21
N GLU A 53 5.06 14.84 -26.84
CA GLU A 53 6.11 14.01 -27.46
C GLU A 53 7.27 13.88 -26.46
N VAL A 54 7.59 12.63 -26.13
CA VAL A 54 8.49 12.20 -25.06
C VAL A 54 9.95 12.45 -25.47
N TYR A 55 10.64 13.36 -24.81
CA TYR A 55 12.10 13.49 -24.86
C TYR A 55 12.77 12.58 -23.81
N ASP A 56 13.94 12.02 -24.13
CA ASP A 56 14.73 11.04 -23.36
C ASP A 56 15.24 11.53 -21.98
N PHE A 57 14.34 11.82 -21.03
CA PHE A 57 14.66 12.19 -19.64
C PHE A 57 15.07 10.99 -18.75
N HIS A 58 14.93 9.77 -19.27
CA HIS A 58 15.16 8.53 -18.53
C HIS A 58 16.60 8.34 -18.05
N ASN A 59 17.58 8.78 -18.84
CA ASN A 59 19.00 8.59 -18.51
C ASN A 59 19.47 9.49 -17.35
N ASP A 60 18.86 10.66 -17.17
CA ASP A 60 19.27 11.59 -16.12
C ASP A 60 18.64 11.25 -14.76
N ILE A 61 17.38 10.82 -14.73
CA ILE A 61 16.69 10.35 -13.49
C ILE A 61 17.38 9.09 -12.94
N THR A 62 17.80 8.18 -13.82
CA THR A 62 18.50 6.94 -13.43
C THR A 62 19.93 7.17 -12.93
N SER A 63 20.51 8.35 -13.21
CA SER A 63 21.83 8.78 -12.74
C SER A 63 21.82 9.40 -11.33
N LEU A 64 20.65 9.72 -10.78
CA LEU A 64 20.50 10.37 -9.46
C LEU A 64 20.92 9.42 -8.33
N ASN A 65 22.18 9.54 -7.91
CA ASN A 65 22.77 8.73 -6.85
C ASN A 65 22.58 9.32 -5.44
N SER A 66 22.23 10.60 -5.30
CA SER A 66 22.06 11.22 -3.97
C SER A 66 20.60 11.17 -3.49
N TRP A 67 20.45 10.91 -2.20
CA TRP A 67 19.17 10.83 -1.51
C TRP A 67 18.37 12.13 -1.62
N SER A 68 19.06 13.27 -1.45
CA SER A 68 18.47 14.62 -1.53
C SER A 68 17.87 14.91 -2.90
N CYS A 69 18.50 14.44 -3.97
CA CYS A 69 18.01 14.65 -5.32
C CYS A 69 16.68 13.91 -5.56
N ARG A 70 16.57 12.68 -5.06
CA ARG A 70 15.33 11.89 -5.18
C ARG A 70 14.20 12.49 -4.37
N SER A 71 14.48 12.92 -3.13
CA SER A 71 13.48 13.59 -2.28
C SER A 71 12.97 14.89 -2.89
N TYR A 72 13.86 15.68 -3.50
CA TYR A 72 13.45 16.93 -4.16
C TYR A 72 12.62 16.66 -5.42
N LEU A 73 13.02 15.71 -6.27
CA LEU A 73 12.23 15.34 -7.45
C LEU A 73 10.84 14.80 -7.05
N SER A 74 10.77 13.96 -6.02
CA SER A 74 9.51 13.48 -5.44
C SER A 74 8.62 14.64 -4.98
N TYR A 75 9.22 15.62 -4.28
CA TYR A 75 8.52 16.82 -3.84
C TYR A 75 7.96 17.64 -5.02
N GLN A 76 8.75 17.85 -6.08
CA GLN A 76 8.31 18.59 -7.26
C GLN A 76 7.18 17.88 -8.01
N ILE A 77 7.24 16.55 -8.15
CA ILE A 77 6.16 15.76 -8.77
C ILE A 77 4.85 15.92 -7.98
N VAL A 78 4.94 15.84 -6.65
CA VAL A 78 3.76 16.00 -5.78
C VAL A 78 3.19 17.42 -5.89
N LEU A 79 4.03 18.45 -5.83
CA LEU A 79 3.59 19.84 -5.98
C LEU A 79 2.93 20.06 -7.34
N LYS A 80 3.54 19.60 -8.43
CA LYS A 80 2.97 19.72 -9.77
C LYS A 80 1.59 19.05 -9.88
N GLN A 81 1.42 17.87 -9.30
CA GLN A 81 0.12 17.19 -9.27
C GLN A 81 -0.94 18.03 -8.53
N ILE A 82 -0.58 18.62 -7.39
CA ILE A 82 -1.47 19.45 -6.57
C ILE A 82 -1.78 20.79 -7.25
N ASP A 83 -0.75 21.51 -7.71
CA ASP A 83 -0.84 22.86 -8.26
C ASP A 83 -1.58 22.88 -9.59
N LEU A 84 -1.30 21.91 -10.47
CA LEU A 84 -1.95 21.79 -11.78
C LEU A 84 -3.31 21.07 -11.71
N LYS A 85 -3.70 20.57 -10.52
CA LYS A 85 -4.95 19.82 -10.31
C LYS A 85 -5.17 18.73 -11.37
N LEU A 86 -4.11 17.98 -11.66
CA LEU A 86 -4.13 16.96 -12.70
C LEU A 86 -5.23 15.93 -12.43
N ASP A 87 -5.91 15.51 -13.49
CA ASP A 87 -6.87 14.41 -13.41
C ASP A 87 -6.16 13.05 -13.25
N PRO A 88 -6.89 11.94 -13.01
CA PRO A 88 -6.27 10.63 -12.86
C PRO A 88 -5.47 10.16 -14.09
N THR A 89 -5.91 10.49 -15.31
CA THR A 89 -5.23 10.08 -16.55
C THR A 89 -3.91 10.83 -16.70
N GLN A 90 -3.93 12.15 -16.50
CA GLN A 90 -2.75 13.00 -16.52
C GLN A 90 -1.77 12.63 -15.41
N THR A 91 -2.26 12.31 -14.21
CA THR A 91 -1.42 11.86 -13.09
C THR A 91 -0.72 10.54 -13.41
N ASN A 92 -1.42 9.59 -14.04
CA ASN A 92 -0.81 8.34 -14.48
C ASN A 92 0.23 8.54 -15.59
N GLN A 93 -0.02 9.45 -16.53
CA GLN A 93 0.95 9.82 -17.56
C GLN A 93 2.21 10.43 -16.92
N LEU A 94 2.03 11.37 -15.99
CA LEU A 94 3.13 11.97 -15.23
C LEU A 94 3.95 10.89 -14.53
N ILE A 95 3.30 9.98 -13.78
CA ILE A 95 4.00 8.87 -13.10
C ILE A 95 4.76 8.00 -14.11
N ALA A 96 4.15 7.64 -15.23
CA ALA A 96 4.77 6.76 -16.23
C ALA A 96 6.03 7.37 -16.85
N LEU A 97 6.13 8.70 -16.94
CA LEU A 97 7.34 9.39 -17.39
C LEU A 97 8.52 9.21 -16.42
N PHE A 98 8.26 9.19 -15.11
CA PHE A 98 9.30 9.09 -14.07
C PHE A 98 9.55 7.66 -13.60
N LEU A 99 8.55 6.79 -13.69
CA LEU A 99 8.54 5.43 -13.15
C LEU A 99 8.05 4.45 -14.24
N PRO A 100 8.81 4.27 -15.34
CA PRO A 100 8.47 3.30 -16.38
C PRO A 100 8.41 1.89 -15.80
N LYS A 101 7.45 1.08 -16.25
CA LYS A 101 7.42 -0.34 -15.92
C LYS A 101 8.28 -1.15 -16.91
N PRO A 102 9.01 -2.19 -16.45
CA PRO A 102 9.18 -2.60 -15.06
C PRO A 102 10.17 -1.70 -14.29
N LEU A 103 9.96 -1.54 -12.98
CA LEU A 103 10.86 -0.75 -12.14
C LEU A 103 12.18 -1.49 -11.89
N ASN A 104 13.30 -0.83 -12.10
CA ASN A 104 14.59 -1.27 -11.60
C ASN A 104 14.77 -0.89 -10.10
N LYS A 105 15.80 -1.45 -9.45
CA LYS A 105 16.07 -1.21 -8.02
C LYS A 105 16.14 0.28 -7.64
N ARG A 106 16.74 1.14 -8.50
CA ARG A 106 16.84 2.58 -8.21
C ARG A 106 15.48 3.26 -8.31
N GLN A 107 14.68 2.89 -9.31
CA GLN A 107 13.33 3.41 -9.50
C GLN A 107 12.38 2.94 -8.39
N SER A 108 12.50 1.70 -7.91
CA SER A 108 11.74 1.22 -6.74
C SER A 108 12.05 2.04 -5.48
N ILE A 109 13.33 2.40 -5.28
CA ILE A 109 13.74 3.29 -4.18
C ILE A 109 13.14 4.68 -4.38
N HIS A 110 13.19 5.24 -5.60
CA HIS A 110 12.59 6.55 -5.86
C HIS A 110 11.06 6.55 -5.67
N CYS A 111 10.37 5.50 -6.13
CA CYS A 111 8.94 5.32 -5.90
C CYS A 111 8.61 5.27 -4.40
N SER A 112 9.46 4.62 -3.58
CA SER A 112 9.33 4.61 -2.12
C SER A 112 9.38 6.02 -1.52
N PHE A 113 10.28 6.88 -2.00
CA PHE A 113 10.33 8.29 -1.61
C PHE A 113 9.10 9.05 -2.08
N LEU A 114 8.69 8.86 -3.33
CA LEU A 114 7.50 9.52 -3.88
C LEU A 114 6.25 9.20 -3.07
N ILE A 115 6.05 7.94 -2.69
CA ILE A 115 4.95 7.51 -1.81
C ILE A 115 5.03 8.21 -0.44
N SER A 116 6.23 8.25 0.17
CA SER A 116 6.41 8.87 1.48
C SER A 116 6.09 10.37 1.44
N THR A 117 6.58 11.07 0.41
CA THR A 117 6.28 12.49 0.18
C THR A 117 4.80 12.71 -0.10
N ALA A 118 4.18 11.88 -0.94
CA ALA A 118 2.76 11.99 -1.27
C ALA A 118 1.86 11.78 -0.04
N LEU A 119 2.19 10.82 0.84
CA LEU A 119 1.51 10.63 2.12
C LEU A 119 1.69 11.85 3.05
N SER A 120 2.90 12.42 3.11
CA SER A 120 3.19 13.59 3.96
C SER A 120 2.46 14.86 3.51
N LEU A 121 2.24 14.98 2.20
CA LEU A 121 1.56 16.12 1.58
C LEU A 121 0.10 15.84 1.25
N GLU A 122 -0.43 14.70 1.70
CA GLU A 122 -1.84 14.32 1.49
C GLU A 122 -2.25 14.31 -0.01
N ALA A 123 -1.32 13.94 -0.90
CA ALA A 123 -1.53 13.84 -2.35
C ALA A 123 -2.21 12.51 -2.73
N TYR A 124 -3.46 12.34 -2.29
CA TYR A 124 -4.16 11.06 -2.35
C TYR A 124 -4.42 10.51 -3.76
N LEU A 125 -4.67 11.39 -4.74
CA LEU A 125 -4.82 10.97 -6.14
C LEU A 125 -3.52 10.32 -6.67
N LEU A 126 -2.38 10.91 -6.35
CA LEU A 126 -1.08 10.38 -6.72
C LEU A 126 -0.83 9.02 -6.04
N LEU A 127 -1.20 8.89 -4.75
CA LEU A 127 -1.11 7.61 -4.04
C LEU A 127 -1.94 6.51 -4.72
N ASP A 128 -3.18 6.82 -5.11
CA ASP A 128 -4.04 5.85 -5.82
C ASP A 128 -3.45 5.43 -7.17
N CYS A 129 -2.82 6.35 -7.89
CA CYS A 129 -2.13 6.01 -9.14
C CYS A 129 -0.86 5.16 -8.89
N LEU A 130 -0.20 5.33 -7.75
CA LEU A 130 0.98 4.56 -7.35
C LEU A 130 0.64 3.15 -6.82
N SER A 131 -0.63 2.87 -6.52
CA SER A 131 -1.09 1.57 -5.97
C SER A 131 -0.62 0.36 -6.78
N VAL A 132 -0.63 0.46 -8.12
CA VAL A 132 -0.21 -0.63 -9.01
C VAL A 132 1.27 -0.96 -8.85
N TYR A 133 2.12 0.05 -8.62
CA TYR A 133 3.55 -0.18 -8.39
C TYR A 133 3.79 -0.87 -7.05
N VAL A 134 3.04 -0.47 -6.01
CA VAL A 134 3.11 -1.11 -4.69
C VAL A 134 2.78 -2.59 -4.79
N LEU A 135 1.75 -2.97 -5.55
CA LEU A 135 1.39 -4.38 -5.74
C LEU A 135 2.45 -5.13 -6.55
N ASP A 136 2.97 -4.54 -7.63
CA ASP A 136 3.82 -5.24 -8.60
C ASP A 136 5.30 -5.35 -8.19
N CYS A 137 5.78 -4.55 -7.23
CA CYS A 137 7.22 -4.41 -6.99
C CYS A 137 7.62 -4.57 -5.51
N ASP A 138 8.11 -5.77 -5.15
CA ASP A 138 8.62 -6.15 -3.81
C ASP A 138 9.75 -5.27 -3.26
N LEU A 139 10.47 -4.56 -4.13
CA LEU A 139 11.52 -3.63 -3.72
C LEU A 139 11.00 -2.28 -3.21
N ILE A 140 9.72 -1.96 -3.39
CA ILE A 140 9.14 -0.74 -2.83
C ILE A 140 8.93 -0.93 -1.33
N ASN A 141 9.60 -0.11 -0.55
CA ASN A 141 9.49 -0.09 0.90
C ASN A 141 8.88 1.23 1.34
N ILE A 142 7.68 1.17 1.92
CA ILE A 142 7.02 2.36 2.42
C ILE A 142 7.71 2.74 3.72
N LEU A 143 8.28 3.94 3.72
CA LEU A 143 9.08 4.42 4.84
C LEU A 143 8.24 4.48 6.12
N PRO A 144 8.82 4.17 7.30
CA PRO A 144 8.11 4.24 8.57
C PRO A 144 7.58 5.65 8.83
N GLN A 145 6.27 5.81 8.71
CA GLN A 145 5.58 7.06 9.00
C GLN A 145 4.12 6.76 9.40
N PRO A 146 3.46 7.68 10.14
CA PRO A 146 2.05 7.55 10.46
C PRO A 146 1.20 7.51 9.19
N LEU A 147 0.25 6.56 9.13
CA LEU A 147 -0.70 6.49 8.03
C LEU A 147 -2.00 7.20 8.41
N PRO A 148 -2.60 8.02 7.53
CA PRO A 148 -3.85 8.72 7.82
C PRO A 148 -5.00 7.75 8.08
N SER A 149 -5.81 7.98 9.12
CA SER A 149 -6.96 7.12 9.43
C SER A 149 -8.04 7.15 8.34
N ASP A 150 -8.12 8.24 7.58
CA ASP A 150 -9.05 8.42 6.45
C ASP A 150 -8.48 7.96 5.10
N LEU A 151 -7.33 7.28 5.08
CA LEU A 151 -6.66 6.83 3.86
C LEU A 151 -7.57 5.95 2.99
N ALA A 152 -8.31 5.01 3.59
CA ALA A 152 -9.26 4.16 2.86
C ALA A 152 -10.37 4.95 2.14
N ARG A 153 -10.70 6.17 2.61
CA ARG A 153 -11.69 7.04 1.97
C ARG A 153 -11.08 7.89 0.87
N LYS A 154 -9.87 8.41 1.08
CA LYS A 154 -9.25 9.39 0.19
C LYS A 154 -8.36 8.78 -0.90
N ALA A 155 -7.71 7.65 -0.60
CA ALA A 155 -6.90 6.86 -1.52
C ALA A 155 -7.23 5.35 -1.37
N PRO A 156 -8.45 4.91 -1.75
CA PRO A 156 -8.90 3.54 -1.56
C PRO A 156 -8.02 2.49 -2.26
N LYS A 157 -7.55 2.76 -3.48
CA LYS A 157 -6.72 1.80 -4.24
C LYS A 157 -5.36 1.63 -3.59
N PHE A 158 -4.78 2.74 -3.14
CA PHE A 158 -3.52 2.69 -2.40
C PHE A 158 -3.69 1.94 -1.07
N CYS A 159 -4.74 2.24 -0.30
CA CYS A 159 -5.04 1.54 0.95
C CYS A 159 -5.21 0.04 0.74
N SER A 160 -5.96 -0.37 -0.27
CA SER A 160 -6.11 -1.77 -0.68
C SER A 160 -4.78 -2.42 -1.02
N ALA A 161 -3.89 -1.71 -1.75
CA ALA A 161 -2.55 -2.19 -2.06
C ALA A 161 -1.69 -2.39 -0.80
N LEU A 162 -1.77 -1.49 0.19
CA LEU A 162 -1.08 -1.64 1.48
C LEU A 162 -1.52 -2.91 2.20
N ILE A 163 -2.83 -3.15 2.23
CA ILE A 163 -3.41 -4.32 2.89
C ILE A 163 -2.99 -5.59 2.18
N SER A 164 -3.13 -5.60 0.86
CA SER A 164 -2.83 -6.73 0.00
C SER A 164 -1.36 -7.14 0.03
N ARG A 165 -0.46 -6.17 0.23
CA ARG A 165 0.99 -6.39 0.38
C ARG A 165 1.41 -6.71 1.81
N GLY A 166 0.51 -6.54 2.78
CA GLY A 166 0.80 -6.77 4.18
C GLY A 166 1.78 -5.76 4.78
N HIS A 167 1.71 -4.48 4.37
CA HIS A 167 2.52 -3.39 4.93
C HIS A 167 2.55 -3.41 6.45
N PHE A 168 1.37 -3.62 7.06
CA PHE A 168 1.21 -3.67 8.51
C PHE A 168 1.85 -4.90 9.17
N ASN A 169 2.17 -5.99 8.46
CA ASN A 169 2.91 -7.09 9.10
C ASN A 169 4.39 -6.76 9.27
N ILE A 170 4.93 -5.86 8.44
CA ILE A 170 6.33 -5.45 8.44
C ILE A 170 6.51 -4.22 9.33
N HIS A 171 5.56 -3.28 9.24
CA HIS A 171 5.58 -2.01 9.95
C HIS A 171 4.40 -1.92 10.91
N GLN A 172 4.58 -1.32 12.09
CA GLN A 172 3.49 -1.18 13.06
C GLN A 172 2.46 -0.09 12.67
N SER A 173 2.75 0.75 11.66
CA SER A 173 1.90 1.88 11.32
C SER A 173 0.62 1.49 10.58
N GLY A 174 -0.52 2.04 11.02
CA GLY A 174 -1.82 1.86 10.39
C GLY A 174 -2.55 0.57 10.80
N LYS A 175 -1.96 -0.27 11.65
CA LYS A 175 -2.59 -1.49 12.21
C LYS A 175 -3.90 -1.18 12.93
N GLU A 176 -3.89 -0.10 13.70
CA GLU A 176 -5.04 0.41 14.45
C GLU A 176 -6.20 0.84 13.55
N ASN A 177 -5.92 1.14 12.28
CA ASN A 177 -6.92 1.56 11.31
C ASN A 177 -7.40 0.40 10.42
N LEU A 178 -6.84 -0.81 10.53
CA LEU A 178 -7.15 -1.90 9.60
C LEU A 178 -8.63 -2.26 9.57
N SER A 179 -9.27 -2.40 10.74
CA SER A 179 -10.70 -2.72 10.83
C SER A 179 -11.56 -1.63 10.16
N SER A 180 -11.32 -0.36 10.47
CA SER A 180 -12.07 0.77 9.89
C SER A 180 -11.80 0.92 8.38
N TRP A 181 -10.58 0.67 7.92
CA TRP A 181 -10.23 0.67 6.51
C TRP A 181 -10.97 -0.43 5.74
N LEU A 182 -10.98 -1.66 6.23
CA LEU A 182 -11.73 -2.75 5.60
C LEU A 182 -13.24 -2.44 5.56
N GLN A 183 -13.79 -1.85 6.62
CA GLN A 183 -15.18 -1.41 6.63
C GLN A 183 -15.46 -0.37 5.53
N ILE A 184 -14.61 0.63 5.36
CA ILE A 184 -14.75 1.67 4.33
C ILE A 184 -14.60 1.06 2.92
N LEU A 185 -13.58 0.24 2.71
CA LEU A 185 -13.33 -0.42 1.42
C LEU A 185 -14.48 -1.36 1.04
N SER A 186 -15.10 -2.05 2.02
CA SER A 186 -16.29 -2.88 1.77
C SER A 186 -17.47 -2.06 1.24
N LYS A 187 -17.54 -0.75 1.51
CA LYS A 187 -18.62 0.11 1.00
C LYS A 187 -18.28 0.74 -0.34
N SER A 188 -17.01 0.75 -0.75
CA SER A 188 -16.59 1.30 -2.04
C SER A 188 -17.08 0.44 -3.21
N ALA A 189 -17.62 1.07 -4.26
CA ALA A 189 -18.06 0.37 -5.48
C ALA A 189 -16.89 -0.01 -6.40
N GLU A 190 -15.73 0.64 -6.23
CA GLU A 190 -14.60 0.55 -7.16
C GLU A 190 -13.58 -0.53 -6.79
N GLU A 191 -13.50 -0.92 -5.51
CA GLU A 191 -12.46 -1.83 -5.05
C GLU A 191 -12.91 -3.29 -5.21
N LYS A 192 -12.44 -3.93 -6.28
CA LYS A 192 -12.92 -5.26 -6.70
C LYS A 192 -12.02 -6.43 -6.32
N SER A 193 -10.87 -6.22 -5.68
CA SER A 193 -9.96 -7.35 -5.45
C SER A 193 -8.90 -7.09 -4.36
N ILE A 194 -9.31 -7.01 -3.11
CA ILE A 194 -8.38 -6.93 -1.96
C ILE A 194 -7.79 -8.33 -1.68
N VAL A 195 -6.48 -8.46 -1.45
CA VAL A 195 -5.88 -9.71 -0.95
C VAL A 195 -5.92 -9.70 0.58
N LEU A 196 -6.80 -10.54 1.16
CA LEU A 196 -7.04 -10.54 2.61
C LEU A 196 -6.04 -11.35 3.44
N ASN A 197 -5.13 -12.11 2.80
CA ASN A 197 -4.19 -13.01 3.48
C ASN A 197 -3.50 -12.33 4.68
N HIS A 198 -3.00 -11.11 4.49
CA HIS A 198 -2.30 -10.39 5.53
C HIS A 198 -3.22 -9.92 6.67
N ALA A 199 -4.42 -9.44 6.36
CA ALA A 199 -5.39 -9.01 7.37
C ALA A 199 -5.84 -10.19 8.24
N ILE A 200 -6.05 -11.35 7.63
CA ILE A 200 -6.38 -12.60 8.34
C ILE A 200 -5.19 -13.02 9.23
N ARG A 201 -3.95 -12.98 8.73
CA ARG A 201 -2.74 -13.24 9.54
C ARG A 201 -2.69 -12.35 10.78
N TYR A 202 -2.94 -11.06 10.62
CA TYR A 202 -2.93 -10.10 11.72
C TYR A 202 -4.03 -10.41 12.76
N LEU A 203 -5.26 -10.70 12.31
CA LEU A 203 -6.36 -11.12 13.19
C LEU A 203 -5.96 -12.30 14.09
N PHE A 204 -5.39 -13.36 13.51
CA PHE A 204 -5.13 -14.59 14.29
C PHE A 204 -3.83 -14.58 15.08
N ASN A 205 -2.77 -13.92 14.60
CA ASN A 205 -1.46 -13.97 15.26
C ASN A 205 -1.22 -12.80 16.22
N GLU A 206 -1.87 -11.65 16.00
CA GLU A 206 -1.60 -10.43 16.78
C GLU A 206 -2.83 -9.89 17.51
N ARG A 207 -4.04 -10.01 16.93
CA ARG A 207 -5.29 -9.47 17.50
C ARG A 207 -6.42 -10.51 17.55
N PRO A 208 -6.22 -11.64 18.23
CA PRO A 208 -7.21 -12.72 18.28
C PRO A 208 -8.54 -12.33 18.94
N GLU A 209 -8.69 -11.14 19.52
CA GLU A 209 -9.94 -10.70 20.16
C GLU A 209 -10.64 -9.59 19.36
N ASP A 210 -10.13 -9.23 18.18
CA ASP A 210 -10.69 -8.16 17.35
C ASP A 210 -11.86 -8.68 16.49
N TYR A 211 -13.05 -8.71 17.10
CA TYR A 211 -14.29 -9.14 16.46
C TYR A 211 -14.74 -8.20 15.35
N ASP A 212 -14.42 -6.90 15.44
CA ASP A 212 -14.75 -5.94 14.39
C ASP A 212 -13.93 -6.21 13.13
N LEU A 213 -12.63 -6.50 13.29
CA LEU A 213 -11.77 -6.91 12.18
C LEU A 213 -12.25 -8.21 11.55
N GLU A 214 -12.61 -9.21 12.35
CA GLU A 214 -13.19 -10.47 11.87
C GLU A 214 -14.46 -10.23 11.05
N TYR A 215 -15.41 -9.44 11.59
CA TYR A 215 -16.65 -9.11 10.90
C TYR A 215 -16.38 -8.42 9.56
N ASN A 216 -15.45 -7.46 9.52
CA ASN A 216 -15.12 -6.74 8.30
C ASN A 216 -14.42 -7.64 7.25
N ILE A 217 -13.58 -8.59 7.67
CA ILE A 217 -13.01 -9.61 6.79
C ILE A 217 -14.12 -10.46 6.17
N LEU A 218 -15.01 -11.00 7.00
CA LEU A 218 -16.13 -11.83 6.55
C LEU A 218 -17.06 -11.07 5.60
N ASN A 219 -17.34 -9.80 5.90
CA ASN A 219 -18.18 -8.94 5.06
C ASN A 219 -17.56 -8.71 3.67
N ILE A 220 -16.24 -8.45 3.58
CA ILE A 220 -15.56 -8.33 2.28
C ILE A 220 -15.63 -9.63 1.48
N ILE A 221 -15.42 -10.78 2.13
CA ILE A 221 -15.54 -12.10 1.50
C ILE A 221 -16.96 -12.31 0.97
N HIS A 222 -17.97 -12.07 1.81
CA HIS A 222 -19.38 -12.24 1.47
C HIS A 222 -19.79 -11.37 0.26
N GLN A 223 -19.29 -10.13 0.22
CA GLN A 223 -19.51 -9.20 -0.89
C GLN A 223 -18.67 -9.50 -2.14
N LYS A 224 -17.85 -10.56 -2.12
CA LYS A 224 -16.94 -10.94 -3.22
C LYS A 224 -16.02 -9.80 -3.69
N LYS A 225 -15.54 -8.99 -2.74
CA LYS A 225 -14.62 -7.85 -3.01
C LYS A 225 -13.15 -8.20 -2.77
N CYS A 226 -12.85 -9.47 -2.49
CA CYS A 226 -11.48 -9.96 -2.30
C CYS A 226 -11.04 -10.90 -3.42
N GLN A 227 -9.73 -11.00 -3.60
CA GLN A 227 -9.12 -12.06 -4.41
C GLN A 227 -9.26 -13.42 -3.72
N LEU A 228 -9.01 -14.47 -4.50
CA LEU A 228 -8.84 -15.83 -3.98
C LEU A 228 -7.77 -15.84 -2.87
N LEU A 229 -8.13 -16.42 -1.74
CA LEU A 229 -7.18 -16.69 -0.67
C LEU A 229 -6.13 -17.69 -1.17
N ASN A 230 -4.87 -17.44 -0.85
CA ASN A 230 -3.78 -18.28 -1.32
C ASN A 230 -3.76 -19.62 -0.56
N ASN A 231 -3.72 -20.75 -1.27
CA ASN A 231 -3.73 -22.08 -0.65
C ASN A 231 -2.55 -22.33 0.30
N HIS A 232 -1.34 -21.86 -0.03
CA HIS A 232 -0.20 -21.95 0.87
C HIS A 232 -0.46 -21.15 2.16
N PHE A 233 -1.00 -19.94 2.01
CA PHE A 233 -1.40 -19.13 3.14
C PHE A 233 -2.43 -19.85 4.04
N LEU A 234 -3.43 -20.50 3.45
CA LEU A 234 -4.46 -21.21 4.21
C LEU A 234 -3.90 -22.42 4.96
N VAL A 235 -2.99 -23.17 4.35
CA VAL A 235 -2.29 -24.29 5.01
C VAL A 235 -1.45 -23.77 6.18
N ASP A 236 -0.64 -22.74 5.97
CA ASP A 236 0.17 -22.12 7.01
C ASP A 236 -0.70 -21.65 8.19
N MET A 237 -1.82 -20.98 7.89
CA MET A 237 -2.75 -20.49 8.90
C MET A 237 -3.44 -21.63 9.64
N ALA A 238 -3.87 -22.67 8.95
CA ALA A 238 -4.44 -23.85 9.57
C ALA A 238 -3.45 -24.45 10.58
N SER A 239 -2.19 -24.64 10.19
CA SER A 239 -1.15 -25.16 11.07
C SER A 239 -0.88 -24.27 12.29
N SER A 240 -0.88 -22.94 12.12
CA SER A 240 -0.69 -21.99 13.21
C SER A 240 -1.84 -22.02 14.23
N VAL A 241 -3.06 -21.93 13.71
CA VAL A 241 -4.29 -21.77 14.50
C VAL A 241 -4.70 -23.09 15.17
N CYS A 242 -4.29 -24.23 14.61
CA CYS A 242 -4.56 -25.56 15.16
C CYS A 242 -4.04 -25.80 16.59
N LYS A 243 -3.24 -24.91 17.17
CA LYS A 243 -2.80 -25.04 18.57
C LYS A 243 -3.79 -24.47 19.59
N ASN A 244 -4.83 -23.75 19.16
CA ASN A 244 -5.84 -23.12 20.02
C ASN A 244 -7.26 -23.44 19.50
N SER A 245 -8.12 -24.02 20.34
CA SER A 245 -9.47 -24.48 19.96
C SER A 245 -10.39 -23.34 19.50
N GLN A 246 -10.43 -22.23 20.24
CA GLN A 246 -11.27 -21.08 19.93
C GLN A 246 -10.86 -20.40 18.61
N LEU A 247 -9.56 -20.26 18.38
CA LEU A 247 -9.06 -19.72 17.11
C LEU A 247 -9.34 -20.68 15.95
N SER A 248 -9.29 -22.00 16.20
CA SER A 248 -9.62 -23.03 15.21
C SER A 248 -11.05 -22.86 14.70
N GLU A 249 -12.03 -22.70 15.59
CA GLU A 249 -13.45 -22.51 15.21
C GLU A 249 -13.66 -21.27 14.33
N ARG A 250 -13.03 -20.15 14.69
CA ARG A 250 -13.14 -18.91 13.91
C ARG A 250 -12.47 -18.99 12.55
N PHE A 251 -11.33 -19.67 12.48
CA PHE A 251 -10.68 -19.89 11.19
C PHE A 251 -11.51 -20.79 10.27
N ILE A 252 -12.19 -21.81 10.81
CA ILE A 252 -13.16 -22.60 10.04
C ILE A 252 -14.29 -21.72 9.51
N LEU A 253 -14.83 -20.81 10.32
CA LEU A 253 -15.91 -19.92 9.87
C LEU A 253 -15.48 -19.13 8.62
N ILE A 254 -14.27 -18.57 8.64
CA ILE A 254 -13.69 -17.88 7.48
C ILE A 254 -13.56 -18.84 6.28
N LEU A 255 -13.09 -20.07 6.48
CA LEU A 255 -12.97 -21.06 5.41
C LEU A 255 -14.32 -21.47 4.81
N ILE A 256 -15.35 -21.67 5.64
CA ILE A 256 -16.69 -22.02 5.19
C ILE A 256 -17.26 -20.88 4.34
N VAL A 257 -17.21 -19.65 4.85
CA VAL A 257 -17.70 -18.47 4.12
C VAL A 257 -16.91 -18.27 2.83
N ALA A 258 -15.58 -18.38 2.87
CA ALA A 258 -14.74 -18.24 1.69
C ALA A 258 -15.03 -19.33 0.63
N SER A 259 -15.25 -20.58 1.07
CA SER A 259 -15.61 -21.68 0.16
C SER A 259 -16.99 -21.46 -0.46
N ASN A 260 -17.99 -21.04 0.32
CA ASN A 260 -19.34 -20.77 -0.17
C ASN A 260 -19.41 -19.62 -1.18
N HIS A 261 -18.45 -18.70 -1.11
CA HIS A 261 -18.36 -17.54 -2.01
C HIS A 261 -17.30 -17.70 -3.10
N GLU A 262 -16.73 -18.90 -3.28
CA GLU A 262 -15.70 -19.21 -4.29
C GLU A 262 -14.43 -18.36 -4.14
N THR A 263 -14.15 -17.83 -2.95
CA THR A 263 -12.96 -17.03 -2.65
C THR A 263 -11.84 -17.89 -2.01
N CYS A 264 -12.01 -19.21 -1.96
CA CYS A 264 -11.03 -20.19 -1.51
C CYS A 264 -11.25 -21.53 -2.23
N SER A 265 -10.17 -22.24 -2.58
CA SER A 265 -10.22 -23.62 -3.07
C SER A 265 -9.63 -24.56 -2.02
N LEU A 266 -10.48 -25.37 -1.38
CA LEU A 266 -10.05 -26.34 -0.37
C LEU A 266 -9.21 -27.46 -1.02
N THR A 267 -7.88 -27.38 -0.92
CA THR A 267 -6.98 -28.44 -1.41
C THR A 267 -7.15 -29.73 -0.60
N ASN A 268 -6.80 -30.89 -1.18
CA ASN A 268 -6.81 -32.17 -0.47
C ASN A 268 -6.00 -32.13 0.84
N GLN A 269 -4.89 -31.40 0.86
CA GLN A 269 -4.08 -31.21 2.07
C GLN A 269 -4.84 -30.42 3.14
N LEU A 270 -5.48 -29.31 2.77
CA LEU A 270 -6.30 -28.53 3.72
C LEU A 270 -7.51 -29.35 4.20
N GLN A 271 -8.15 -30.09 3.30
CA GLN A 271 -9.24 -31.01 3.64
C GLN A 271 -8.79 -32.09 4.62
N ASN A 272 -7.58 -32.63 4.47
CA ASN A 272 -7.03 -33.62 5.39
C ASN A 272 -6.72 -33.00 6.76
N ILE A 273 -6.09 -31.81 6.80
CA ILE A 273 -5.87 -31.07 8.06
C ILE A 273 -7.21 -30.82 8.78
N LEU A 274 -8.23 -30.38 8.05
CA LEU A 274 -9.57 -30.19 8.61
C LEU A 274 -10.18 -31.52 9.07
N LYS A 275 -10.11 -32.59 8.27
CA LYS A 275 -10.64 -33.92 8.66
C LYS A 275 -9.95 -34.50 9.89
N ASP A 276 -8.63 -34.40 9.98
CA ASP A 276 -7.86 -34.91 11.12
C ASP A 276 -8.19 -34.15 12.41
N LYS A 277 -8.43 -32.84 12.32
CA LYS A 277 -8.80 -32.00 13.46
C LYS A 277 -10.28 -32.05 13.86
N PHE A 278 -11.18 -32.28 12.91
CA PHE A 278 -12.63 -32.28 13.13
C PHE A 278 -13.24 -33.68 13.19
N SER A 279 -12.45 -34.73 12.96
CA SER A 279 -12.84 -36.12 13.23
C SER A 279 -13.03 -36.39 14.73
N SER A 280 -12.29 -35.69 15.60
CA SER A 280 -12.49 -35.72 17.05
C SER A 280 -13.76 -34.97 17.51
N LEU A 281 -14.14 -33.88 16.84
CA LEU A 281 -15.40 -33.17 17.11
C LEU A 281 -16.65 -34.01 16.75
N ARG A 282 -16.52 -34.95 15.80
CA ARG A 282 -17.57 -35.97 15.54
C ARG A 282 -17.53 -37.16 16.51
N ALA A 283 -16.44 -37.35 17.24
CA ALA A 283 -16.32 -38.42 18.22
C ALA A 283 -16.99 -38.06 19.55
N ASP A 284 -17.00 -36.78 19.93
CA ASP A 284 -17.65 -36.30 21.16
C ASP A 284 -19.19 -36.15 21.03
N ASP A 285 -19.73 -36.12 19.81
CA ASP A 285 -21.18 -36.21 19.57
C ASP A 285 -21.76 -37.64 19.73
N LYS A 286 -20.91 -38.63 20.05
CA LYS A 286 -21.35 -39.99 20.40
C LYS A 286 -21.49 -40.24 21.91
N LEU A 287 -21.50 -39.20 22.74
CA LEU A 287 -21.73 -39.31 24.18
C LEU A 287 -23.10 -38.82 24.66
N ASN A 288 -24.04 -38.49 23.77
CA ASN A 288 -25.44 -38.22 24.13
C ASN A 288 -26.45 -38.83 23.13
N ARG A 289 -26.35 -40.14 22.91
CA ARG A 289 -27.49 -40.97 22.47
C ARG A 289 -27.54 -42.26 23.25
#